data_AF-A0A7V6MWF3-F1
#
_entry.id   AF-A0A7V6MWF3-F1
#
_cell.length_a   1.000
_cell.length_b   1.000
_cell.length_c   1.000
_cell.angle_alpha   90.00
_cell.angle_beta   90.00
_cell.angle_gamma   90.00
#
_symmetry.space_group_name_H-M   'P 1'
#
loop_
_entity.id
_entity.type
_entity.pdbx_description
1 polymer ?
#
loop_
_entity_poly.entity_id
_entity_poly.type
_entity_poly.pdbx_seq_one_letter_code
_entity_poly.pdbx_strand_id
1 'polypeptide(L)'
;EGHLIGSHTHSHKSLIPLSAKSTYKEIKNAEAAIEEATGIRPTLFRPPRGVYSSYARELLREERYTLVLWDLSAVDWAELAPKRIVANVVNKVKPGSIILLHDSGDLITYRGGDRHSTVKALPEIIDKLRAQGYEFITIDQMIFISELMETEEYSHEDYLGPIPAH
;
A
#
# COMPACT_ATOMS: atom_id res chain seq x y z
N GLU A 1 12.40 -11.45 9.12
CA GLU A 1 11.77 -10.23 9.68
C GLU A 1 10.24 -10.21 9.54
N GLY A 2 9.62 -11.10 8.76
CA GLY A 2 8.15 -11.27 8.79
C GLY A 2 7.34 -10.18 8.06
N HIS A 3 8.01 -9.28 7.34
CA HIS A 3 7.36 -8.26 6.53
C HIS A 3 6.69 -8.85 5.28
N LEU A 4 5.55 -8.29 4.92
CA LEU A 4 4.83 -8.64 3.69
C LEU A 4 5.47 -7.97 2.48
N ILE A 5 5.52 -8.69 1.36
CA ILE A 5 6.12 -8.22 0.09
C ILE A 5 5.02 -8.07 -0.96
N GLY A 6 5.03 -6.94 -1.67
CA GLY A 6 4.18 -6.66 -2.81
C GLY A 6 4.99 -6.25 -4.04
N SER A 7 4.38 -6.33 -5.22
CA SER A 7 5.01 -5.94 -6.49
C SER A 7 4.74 -4.47 -6.81
N HIS A 8 5.76 -3.78 -7.37
CA HIS A 8 5.71 -2.37 -7.73
C HIS A 8 6.16 -2.09 -9.17
N THR A 9 5.91 -3.03 -10.10
CA THR A 9 6.51 -3.11 -11.45
C THR A 9 8.03 -3.32 -11.44
N HIS A 10 8.58 -3.67 -12.59
CA HIS A 10 10.01 -3.96 -12.70
C HIS A 10 10.88 -2.70 -12.79
N SER A 11 10.45 -1.69 -13.55
CA SER A 11 11.27 -0.51 -13.85
C SER A 11 10.63 0.82 -13.47
N HIS A 12 9.57 0.80 -12.64
CA HIS A 12 8.86 1.98 -12.15
C HIS A 12 8.28 2.89 -13.26
N LYS A 13 8.05 2.31 -14.45
CA LYS A 13 7.34 3.00 -15.54
C LYS A 13 5.89 3.21 -15.15
N SER A 14 5.35 4.37 -15.52
CA SER A 14 3.90 4.57 -15.46
C SER A 14 3.21 3.55 -16.37
N LEU A 15 2.15 2.90 -15.88
CA LEU A 15 1.40 1.90 -16.64
C LEU A 15 0.35 2.50 -17.59
N ILE A 16 0.06 3.80 -17.45
CA ILE A 16 -0.92 4.51 -18.29
C ILE A 16 -0.53 4.53 -19.78
N PRO A 17 0.70 4.94 -20.17
CA PRO A 17 1.09 5.01 -21.59
C PRO A 17 1.50 3.66 -22.19
N LEU A 18 1.55 2.59 -21.40
CA LEU A 18 2.06 1.30 -21.86
C LEU A 18 0.97 0.52 -22.61
N SER A 19 1.39 -0.17 -23.67
CA SER A 19 0.56 -1.20 -24.31
C SER A 19 0.31 -2.38 -23.36
N ALA A 20 -0.74 -3.15 -23.59
CA ALA A 20 -1.04 -4.35 -22.81
C ALA A 20 0.16 -5.30 -22.69
N LYS A 21 0.89 -5.52 -23.80
CA LYS A 21 2.11 -6.35 -23.82
C LYS A 21 3.23 -5.78 -22.94
N SER A 22 3.43 -4.46 -22.94
CA SER A 22 4.45 -3.82 -22.10
C SER A 22 4.05 -3.83 -20.62
N THR A 23 2.78 -3.60 -20.32
CA THR A 23 2.21 -3.72 -18.96
C THR A 23 2.40 -5.14 -18.41
N TYR A 24 2.09 -6.16 -19.22
CA TYR A 24 2.32 -7.56 -18.84
C TYR A 24 3.78 -7.83 -18.47
N LYS A 25 4.72 -7.37 -19.31
CA LYS A 25 6.15 -7.53 -19.04
C LYS A 25 6.60 -6.84 -17.75
N GLU A 26 6.17 -5.60 -17.51
CA GLU A 26 6.52 -4.88 -16.28
C GLU A 26 6.04 -5.61 -15.01
N ILE A 27 4.84 -6.21 -15.06
CA ILE A 27 4.26 -6.93 -13.92
C ILE A 27 4.93 -8.29 -13.74
N LYS A 28 5.03 -9.11 -14.79
CA LYS A 28 5.56 -10.48 -14.68
C LYS A 28 7.07 -10.53 -14.45
N ASN A 29 7.84 -9.59 -14.97
CA ASN A 29 9.27 -9.53 -14.67
C ASN A 29 9.51 -9.19 -13.19
N ALA A 30 8.69 -8.31 -12.60
CA ALA A 30 8.77 -8.03 -11.17
C ALA A 30 8.33 -9.22 -10.33
N GLU A 31 7.26 -9.91 -10.72
CA GLU A 31 6.81 -11.15 -10.08
C GLU A 31 7.93 -12.19 -10.04
N ALA A 32 8.53 -12.49 -11.19
CA ALA A 32 9.61 -13.46 -11.31
C ALA A 32 10.84 -13.07 -10.46
N ALA A 33 11.24 -11.80 -10.47
CA ALA A 33 12.38 -11.34 -9.67
C ALA A 33 12.12 -11.45 -8.16
N ILE A 34 10.89 -11.15 -7.72
CA ILE A 34 10.49 -11.29 -6.30
C ILE A 34 10.47 -12.77 -5.92
N GLU A 35 9.87 -13.62 -6.75
CA GLU A 35 9.78 -15.07 -6.49
C GLU A 35 11.16 -15.74 -6.49
N GLU A 36 12.06 -15.34 -7.39
CA GLU A 36 13.45 -15.81 -7.41
C GLU A 36 14.19 -15.42 -6.13
N ALA A 37 14.01 -14.18 -5.65
CA ALA A 37 14.72 -13.68 -4.47
C ALA A 37 14.15 -14.19 -3.15
N THR A 38 12.85 -14.52 -3.09
CA THR A 38 12.14 -14.77 -1.82
C THR A 38 11.50 -16.15 -1.72
N GLY A 39 11.34 -16.86 -2.85
CA GLY A 39 10.56 -18.10 -2.95
C GLY A 39 9.04 -17.89 -2.87
N ILE A 40 8.56 -16.64 -2.86
CA ILE A 40 7.15 -16.31 -2.67
C ILE A 40 6.68 -15.48 -3.86
N ARG A 41 5.60 -15.95 -4.50
CA ARG A 41 4.89 -15.14 -5.50
C ARG A 41 4.13 -14.00 -4.81
N PRO A 42 4.39 -12.72 -5.15
CA PRO A 42 3.64 -11.61 -4.56
C PRO A 42 2.17 -11.64 -5.01
N THR A 43 1.25 -11.34 -4.09
CA THR A 43 -0.19 -11.22 -4.35
C THR A 43 -0.69 -9.78 -4.19
N LEU A 44 0.10 -8.89 -3.63
CA LEU A 44 -0.20 -7.47 -3.55
C LEU A 44 0.50 -6.71 -4.67
N PHE A 45 -0.18 -5.70 -5.21
CA PHE A 45 0.37 -4.84 -6.24
C PHE A 45 0.08 -3.38 -5.97
N ARG A 46 1.10 -2.52 -6.08
CA ARG A 46 0.93 -1.07 -6.12
C ARG A 46 1.49 -0.56 -7.44
N PRO A 47 0.75 0.25 -8.23
CA PRO A 47 1.29 0.82 -9.45
C PRO A 47 2.18 2.02 -9.13
N PRO A 48 3.30 2.22 -9.85
CA PRO A 48 4.09 3.44 -9.80
C PRO A 48 3.21 4.68 -9.91
N ARG A 49 3.45 5.66 -9.02
CA ARG A 49 2.71 6.93 -8.94
C ARG A 49 1.20 6.77 -8.66
N GLY A 50 0.72 5.60 -8.29
CA GLY A 50 -0.69 5.34 -8.00
C GLY A 50 -1.60 5.32 -9.24
N VAL A 51 -1.04 5.31 -10.45
CA VAL A 51 -1.81 5.38 -11.70
C VAL A 51 -1.67 4.11 -12.53
N TYR A 52 -2.78 3.66 -13.09
CA TYR A 52 -2.86 2.41 -13.83
C TYR A 52 -3.95 2.46 -14.91
N SER A 53 -3.71 1.75 -16.02
CA SER A 53 -4.67 1.66 -17.13
C SER A 53 -5.73 0.59 -16.86
N SER A 54 -6.80 0.58 -17.66
CA SER A 54 -7.80 -0.50 -17.63
C SER A 54 -7.18 -1.87 -17.90
N TYR A 55 -6.21 -1.94 -18.82
CA TYR A 55 -5.44 -3.16 -19.11
C TYR A 55 -4.68 -3.65 -17.88
N ALA A 56 -4.02 -2.75 -17.15
CA ALA A 56 -3.33 -3.12 -15.92
C ALA A 56 -4.33 -3.65 -14.88
N ARG A 57 -5.47 -2.98 -14.71
CA ARG A 57 -6.52 -3.43 -13.77
C ARG A 57 -7.04 -4.83 -14.11
N GLU A 58 -7.31 -5.09 -15.38
CA GLU A 58 -7.82 -6.38 -15.84
C GLU A 58 -6.79 -7.50 -15.64
N LEU A 59 -5.54 -7.26 -16.04
CA LEU A 59 -4.46 -8.21 -15.85
C LEU A 59 -4.22 -8.52 -14.36
N LEU A 60 -4.22 -7.50 -13.49
CA LEU A 60 -4.07 -7.71 -12.05
C LEU A 60 -5.19 -8.60 -11.49
N ARG A 61 -6.43 -8.40 -11.94
CA ARG A 61 -7.57 -9.25 -11.54
C ARG A 61 -7.40 -10.70 -12.01
N GLU A 62 -7.02 -10.90 -13.28
CA GLU A 62 -6.81 -12.24 -13.85
C GLU A 62 -5.68 -13.01 -13.13
N GLU A 63 -4.61 -12.31 -12.80
CA GLU A 63 -3.43 -12.85 -12.10
C GLU A 63 -3.59 -12.87 -10.57
N ARG A 64 -4.81 -12.59 -10.07
CA ARG A 64 -5.19 -12.60 -8.64
C ARG A 64 -4.32 -11.70 -7.77
N TYR A 65 -3.97 -10.53 -8.28
CA TYR A 65 -3.36 -9.47 -7.50
C TYR A 65 -4.42 -8.61 -6.81
N THR A 66 -4.18 -8.25 -5.56
CA THR A 66 -4.90 -7.19 -4.87
C THR A 66 -4.18 -5.87 -5.12
N LEU A 67 -4.90 -4.91 -5.71
CA LEU A 67 -4.41 -3.55 -5.95
C LEU A 67 -4.48 -2.73 -4.67
N VAL A 68 -3.34 -2.23 -4.18
CA VAL A 68 -3.23 -1.50 -2.91
C VAL A 68 -2.63 -0.12 -3.13
N LEU A 69 -3.40 0.93 -2.86
CA LEU A 69 -2.94 2.33 -2.87
C LEU A 69 -2.60 2.77 -1.44
N TRP A 70 -2.74 4.07 -1.18
CA TRP A 70 -2.55 4.70 0.12
C TRP A 70 -3.58 5.83 0.25
N ASP A 71 -3.96 6.17 1.48
CA ASP A 71 -4.74 7.37 1.78
C ASP A 71 -3.85 8.50 2.31
N LEU A 72 -2.71 8.16 2.94
CA LEU A 72 -1.84 9.12 3.60
C LEU A 72 -0.39 9.04 3.08
N SER A 73 0.12 10.13 2.52
CA SER A 73 1.54 10.23 2.14
C SER A 73 2.31 11.09 3.13
N ALA A 74 3.48 10.60 3.56
CA ALA A 74 4.40 11.37 4.38
C ALA A 74 5.18 12.44 3.58
N VAL A 75 5.13 12.36 2.24
CA VAL A 75 5.88 13.22 1.31
C VAL A 75 7.39 13.14 1.56
N ASP A 76 7.86 11.97 1.97
CA ASP A 76 9.24 11.74 2.39
C ASP A 76 10.24 11.71 1.22
N TRP A 77 9.76 11.36 0.03
CA TRP A 77 10.50 11.44 -1.24
C TRP A 77 11.00 12.87 -1.57
N ALA A 78 10.43 13.90 -0.96
CA ALA A 78 10.88 15.29 -1.08
C ALA A 78 12.04 15.65 -0.13
N GLU A 79 12.64 14.65 0.53
CA GLU A 79 13.80 14.79 1.44
C GLU A 79 13.55 15.80 2.57
N LEU A 80 12.30 15.87 3.05
CA LEU A 80 11.88 16.79 4.10
C LEU A 80 12.63 16.50 5.40
N ALA A 81 12.74 17.52 6.26
CA ALA A 81 13.26 17.32 7.62
C ALA A 81 12.42 16.28 8.39
N PRO A 82 13.02 15.42 9.24
CA PRO A 82 12.31 14.34 9.93
C PRO A 82 11.04 14.80 10.65
N LYS A 83 11.09 15.94 11.36
CA LYS A 83 9.92 16.51 12.06
C LYS A 83 8.73 16.80 11.14
N ARG A 84 8.99 17.15 9.87
CA ARG A 84 7.92 17.39 8.88
C ARG A 84 7.31 16.09 8.40
N ILE A 85 8.11 15.04 8.21
CA ILE A 85 7.64 13.69 7.90
C ILE A 85 6.74 13.18 9.04
N VAL A 86 7.19 13.31 10.29
CA VAL A 86 6.41 12.96 11.49
C VAL A 86 5.07 13.70 11.49
N ALA A 87 5.09 15.03 11.33
CA ALA A 87 3.87 15.85 11.35
C ALA A 87 2.91 15.52 10.20
N ASN A 88 3.43 15.17 9.01
CA ASN A 88 2.61 14.77 7.86
C ASN A 88 1.84 13.48 8.13
N VAL A 89 2.39 12.58 8.96
CA VAL A 89 1.75 11.31 9.33
C VAL A 89 0.87 11.47 10.57
N VAL A 90 1.45 11.85 11.71
CA VAL A 90 0.79 11.79 13.03
C VAL A 90 -0.45 12.68 13.09
N ASN A 91 -0.45 13.82 12.40
CA ASN A 91 -1.57 14.77 12.48
C ASN A 91 -2.75 14.39 11.57
N LYS A 92 -2.60 13.40 10.69
CA LYS A 92 -3.57 13.08 9.62
C LYS A 92 -4.00 11.63 9.59
N VAL A 93 -3.32 10.76 10.34
CA VAL A 93 -3.68 9.35 10.42
C VAL A 93 -5.08 9.19 11.01
N LYS A 94 -5.78 8.16 10.56
CA LYS A 94 -7.06 7.70 11.09
C LYS A 94 -7.06 6.17 11.13
N PRO A 95 -7.99 5.52 11.85
CA PRO A 95 -8.16 4.07 11.79
C PRO A 95 -8.30 3.61 10.33
N GLY A 96 -7.54 2.59 9.96
CA GLY A 96 -7.49 2.07 8.58
C GLY A 96 -6.61 2.86 7.61
N SER A 97 -5.81 3.84 8.05
CA SER A 97 -4.86 4.52 7.16
C SER A 97 -3.74 3.57 6.69
N ILE A 98 -3.47 3.60 5.38
CA ILE A 98 -2.30 3.02 4.72
C ILE A 98 -1.32 4.16 4.43
N ILE A 99 -0.21 4.18 5.16
CA ILE A 99 0.82 5.22 5.08
C ILE A 99 1.81 4.91 3.95
N LEU A 100 2.04 5.86 3.04
CA LEU A 100 3.07 5.79 2.01
C LEU A 100 4.38 6.44 2.48
N LEU A 101 5.43 5.61 2.48
CA LEU A 101 6.84 5.95 2.68
C LEU A 101 7.67 5.28 1.59
N HIS A 102 8.93 5.72 1.42
CA HIS A 102 9.84 5.20 0.40
C HIS A 102 11.18 4.78 1.00
N ASP A 103 11.79 3.75 0.40
CA ASP A 103 13.13 3.24 0.69
C ASP A 103 14.11 3.45 -0.47
N SER A 104 13.65 3.99 -1.60
CA SER A 104 14.46 4.26 -2.80
C SER A 104 14.22 5.66 -3.39
N GLY A 105 15.07 6.04 -4.34
CA GLY A 105 14.93 7.26 -5.13
C GLY A 105 14.51 7.00 -6.58
N ASP A 106 14.63 8.02 -7.42
CA ASP A 106 14.39 7.92 -8.86
C ASP A 106 15.41 6.96 -9.51
N LEU A 107 14.91 5.94 -10.23
CA LEU A 107 15.73 4.88 -10.84
C LEU A 107 16.63 5.39 -11.98
N ILE A 108 16.37 6.57 -12.54
CA ILE A 108 17.08 7.09 -13.74
C ILE A 108 18.10 8.15 -13.33
N THR A 109 17.77 8.99 -12.37
CA THR A 109 18.55 10.19 -12.03
C THR A 109 19.33 10.06 -10.72
N TYR A 110 19.15 8.99 -9.95
CA TYR A 110 19.71 8.80 -8.59
C TYR A 110 19.31 9.93 -7.60
N ARG A 111 18.37 10.81 -7.98
CA ARG A 111 17.86 11.90 -7.13
C ARG A 111 16.71 11.39 -6.27
N GLY A 112 16.52 11.98 -5.09
CA GLY A 112 15.44 11.60 -4.17
C GLY A 112 15.70 10.32 -3.36
N GLY A 113 16.89 9.72 -3.50
CA GLY A 113 17.25 8.45 -2.86
C GLY A 113 17.73 8.55 -1.42
N ASP A 114 18.02 9.74 -0.88
CA ASP A 114 18.48 9.86 0.51
C ASP A 114 17.31 9.73 1.49
N ARG A 115 17.10 8.52 1.99
CA ARG A 115 16.05 8.19 2.97
C ARG A 115 16.49 8.37 4.43
N HIS A 116 17.62 9.02 4.71
CA HIS A 116 18.09 9.20 6.07
C HIS A 116 17.08 9.96 6.95
N SER A 117 16.40 10.96 6.38
CA SER A 117 15.31 11.67 7.08
C SER A 117 14.10 10.79 7.34
N THR A 118 13.73 9.90 6.40
CA THR A 118 12.66 8.90 6.59
C THR A 118 13.01 7.97 7.75
N VAL A 119 14.22 7.40 7.74
CA VAL A 119 14.69 6.48 8.79
C VAL A 119 14.69 7.16 10.17
N LYS A 120 15.13 8.43 10.25
CA LYS A 120 15.10 9.20 11.50
C LYS A 120 13.68 9.51 12.00
N ALA A 121 12.69 9.62 11.11
CA ALA A 121 11.31 9.91 11.49
C ALA A 121 10.56 8.68 12.02
N LEU A 122 10.94 7.47 11.57
CA LEU A 122 10.22 6.22 11.86
C LEU A 122 10.02 5.95 13.36
N PRO A 123 11.03 6.04 14.25
CA PRO A 123 10.82 5.78 15.67
C PRO A 123 9.77 6.70 16.30
N GLU A 124 9.84 8.00 16.02
CA GLU A 124 8.90 8.98 16.57
C GLU A 124 7.48 8.78 16.03
N ILE A 125 7.32 8.41 14.75
CA ILE A 125 6.01 8.05 14.18
C ILE A 125 5.44 6.83 14.92
N ILE A 126 6.22 5.76 15.04
CA ILE A 126 5.77 4.50 15.64
C ILE A 126 5.36 4.73 17.10
N ASP A 127 6.20 5.40 17.89
CA ASP A 127 5.95 5.64 19.30
C ASP A 127 4.71 6.52 19.52
N LYS A 128 4.55 7.60 18.74
CA LYS A 128 3.39 8.49 18.85
C LYS A 128 2.09 7.79 18.47
N LEU A 129 2.11 6.97 17.41
CA LEU A 129 0.90 6.27 16.97
C LEU A 129 0.51 5.16 17.96
N ARG A 130 1.48 4.40 18.49
CA ARG A 130 1.22 3.44 19.57
C ARG A 130 0.66 4.10 20.83
N ALA A 131 1.20 5.26 21.21
CA ALA A 131 0.69 6.03 22.34
C ALA A 131 -0.74 6.54 22.14
N GLN A 132 -1.19 6.66 20.89
CA GLN A 132 -2.58 7.00 20.53
C GLN A 132 -3.49 5.77 20.41
N GLY A 133 -2.97 4.56 20.65
CA GLY A 133 -3.73 3.31 20.58
C GLY A 133 -3.78 2.65 19.20
N TYR A 134 -2.97 3.12 18.23
CA TYR A 134 -2.86 2.45 16.93
C TYR A 134 -1.99 1.21 17.00
N GLU A 135 -2.39 0.18 16.25
CA GLU A 135 -1.57 -0.98 15.94
C GLU A 135 -1.09 -0.91 14.49
N PHE A 136 0.13 -1.41 14.25
CA PHE A 136 0.68 -1.55 12.91
C PHE A 136 0.50 -2.98 12.46
N ILE A 137 -0.32 -3.17 11.44
CA ILE A 137 -0.64 -4.47 10.85
C ILE A 137 -0.16 -4.53 9.39
N THR A 138 -0.06 -5.72 8.85
CA THR A 138 0.21 -5.94 7.43
C THR A 138 -1.06 -5.76 6.59
N ILE A 139 -0.91 -5.58 5.28
CA ILE A 139 -2.06 -5.32 4.40
C ILE A 139 -3.01 -6.51 4.29
N ASP A 140 -2.49 -7.74 4.29
CA ASP A 140 -3.30 -8.96 4.33
C ASP A 140 -4.13 -9.07 5.63
N GLN A 141 -3.54 -8.71 6.78
CA GLN A 141 -4.27 -8.61 8.05
C GLN A 141 -5.38 -7.55 7.97
N MET A 142 -5.08 -6.39 7.37
CA MET A 142 -6.06 -5.33 7.18
C MET A 142 -7.24 -5.78 6.30
N ILE A 143 -6.95 -6.43 5.16
CA ILE A 143 -7.98 -6.97 4.26
C ILE A 143 -8.85 -7.99 5.01
N PHE A 144 -8.23 -8.92 5.74
CA PHE A 144 -8.94 -9.94 6.51
C PHE A 144 -9.89 -9.33 7.55
N ILE A 145 -9.42 -8.32 8.30
CA ILE A 145 -10.25 -7.62 9.29
C ILE A 145 -11.40 -6.88 8.60
N SER A 146 -11.15 -6.21 7.48
CA SER A 146 -12.20 -5.51 6.73
C SER A 146 -13.28 -6.46 6.22
N GLU A 147 -12.91 -7.62 5.66
CA GLU A 147 -13.86 -8.64 5.21
C GLU A 147 -14.71 -9.18 6.37
N LEU A 148 -14.10 -9.42 7.54
CA LEU A 148 -14.84 -9.86 8.73
C LEU A 148 -15.83 -8.79 9.21
N MET A 149 -15.42 -7.52 9.26
CA MET A 149 -16.29 -6.43 9.71
C MET A 149 -17.48 -6.22 8.77
N GLU A 150 -17.29 -6.32 7.45
CA GLU A 150 -18.38 -6.26 6.48
C GLU A 150 -19.41 -7.39 6.69
N THR A 151 -18.94 -8.60 7.02
CA THR A 151 -19.85 -9.73 7.31
C THR A 151 -20.62 -9.57 8.61
N GLU A 152 -20.04 -8.94 9.64
CA GLU A 152 -20.71 -8.66 10.90
C GLU A 152 -21.78 -7.57 10.76
N GLU A 153 -21.49 -6.49 10.03
CA GLU A 153 -22.48 -5.44 9.71
C GLU A 153 -23.68 -6.02 8.94
N TYR A 154 -23.41 -6.87 7.93
CA TYR A 154 -24.48 -7.56 7.18
C TYR A 154 -25.33 -8.48 8.08
N SER A 155 -24.70 -9.17 9.04
CA SER A 155 -25.41 -10.03 9.98
C SER A 155 -26.30 -9.27 10.99
N HIS A 156 -25.95 -8.02 11.31
CA HIS A 156 -26.72 -7.20 12.25
C HIS A 156 -27.94 -6.52 11.60
N GLU A 157 -27.86 -6.16 10.32
CA GLU A 157 -29.01 -5.60 9.58
C GLU A 157 -30.12 -6.64 9.35
N ASP A 158 -29.77 -7.91 9.12
CA ASP A 158 -30.75 -9.01 8.93
C ASP A 158 -31.50 -9.42 10.21
N TYR A 159 -31.02 -9.02 11.40
CA TYR A 159 -31.68 -9.30 12.68
C TYR A 159 -32.70 -8.23 13.11
N LEU A 160 -32.70 -7.06 12.49
CA LEU A 160 -33.71 -6.01 12.71
C LEU A 160 -34.76 -6.06 11.60
N GLY A 161 -35.49 -7.18 11.52
CA GLY A 161 -36.73 -7.24 10.76
C GLY A 161 -37.70 -6.10 11.16
N PRO A 162 -38.60 -5.65 10.26
CA PRO A 162 -39.42 -4.48 10.50
C PRO A 162 -40.20 -4.62 11.79
N ILE A 163 -40.02 -3.66 12.71
CA ILE A 163 -40.83 -3.54 13.92
C ILE A 163 -42.27 -3.30 13.45
N PRO A 164 -43.23 -4.19 13.78
CA PRO A 164 -44.61 -3.96 13.40
C PRO A 164 -45.12 -2.72 14.13
N ALA A 165 -45.56 -1.73 13.36
CA ALA A 165 -46.23 -0.55 13.89
C ALA A 165 -47.56 -0.98 14.51
N HIS A 166 -47.72 -0.74 15.81
CA HIS A 166 -49.01 -0.78 16.52
C HIS A 166 -49.54 0.64 16.70
#